data_AF-A0A328AZ16-F1
#
_entry.id   AF-A0A328AZ16-F1
#
_cell.length_a   1.000
_cell.length_b   1.000
_cell.length_c   1.000
_cell.angle_alpha   90.00
_cell.angle_beta   90.00
_cell.angle_gamma   90.00
#
_symmetry.space_group_name_H-M   'P 1'
#
loop_
_entity.id
_entity.type
_entity.pdbx_description
1 polymer ?
#
loop_
_entity_poly.entity_id
_entity_poly.type
_entity_poly.pdbx_seq_one_letter_code
_entity_poly.pdbx_strand_id
1 'polypeptide(L)' 'MIKTGPHLKQAREALGWSPAELARALRLAGGDDQGEKRVLEMESGRRPISGPVTVAVEALLHGFLPDGFIRPDL' A
#
# COMPACT_ATOMS: atom_id res chain seq x y z
N MET A 1 3.51 -4.19 11.78
CA MET A 1 2.09 -4.15 11.36
C MET A 1 1.67 -2.71 11.05
N ILE A 2 1.20 -2.44 9.84
CA ILE A 2 0.74 -1.10 9.43
C ILE A 2 -0.61 -0.81 10.08
N LYS A 3 -0.64 0.12 11.05
CA LYS A 3 -1.82 0.44 11.87
C LYS A 3 -2.14 1.94 11.94
N THR A 4 -1.17 2.79 11.64
CA THR A 4 -1.28 4.25 11.79
C THR A 4 -0.82 4.93 10.50
N GLY A 5 -1.24 6.17 10.30
CA GLY A 5 -0.79 7.00 9.18
C GLY A 5 0.74 7.08 9.07
N PRO A 6 1.49 7.33 10.16
CA PRO A 6 2.95 7.29 10.15
C PRO A 6 3.55 5.95 9.70
N HIS A 7 2.96 4.81 10.09
CA HIS A 7 3.44 3.50 9.60
C HIS A 7 3.28 3.37 8.09
N LEU A 8 2.13 3.79 7.54
CA LEU A 8 1.87 3.74 6.11
C LEU A 8 2.84 4.64 5.34
N LYS A 9 3.08 5.86 5.83
CA LYS A 9 4.04 6.80 5.25
C LYS A 9 5.44 6.22 5.22
N GLN A 10 5.89 5.66 6.35
CA GLN A 10 7.20 5.02 6.46
C GLN A 10 7.34 3.85 5.46
N ALA A 11 6.32 3.00 5.34
CA ALA A 11 6.32 1.90 4.38
C ALA A 11 6.43 2.39 2.94
N ARG A 12 5.66 3.42 2.57
CA ARG A 12 5.72 4.04 1.24
C ARG A 12 7.10 4.59 0.93
N GLU A 13 7.69 5.31 1.87
CA GLU A 13 9.03 5.89 1.74
C GLU A 13 10.11 4.80 1.63
N ALA A 14 9.98 3.70 2.37
CA ALA A 14 10.87 2.55 2.27
C ALA A 14 10.80 1.85 0.89
N LEU A 15 9.64 1.87 0.24
CA LEU A 15 9.46 1.40 -1.14
C LEU A 15 10.00 2.39 -2.18
N GLY A 16 10.37 3.60 -1.77
CA GLY A 16 10.82 4.67 -2.67
C GLY A 16 9.70 5.28 -3.51
N TRP A 17 8.45 5.18 -3.07
CA TRP A 17 7.28 5.58 -3.87
C TRP A 17 6.68 6.93 -3.43
N SER A 18 6.15 7.65 -4.41
CA SER A 18 5.21 8.75 -4.21
C SER A 18 3.83 8.23 -3.75
N PRO A 19 2.99 9.09 -3.14
CA PRO A 19 1.62 8.72 -2.79
C PRO A 19 0.80 8.20 -3.98
N ALA A 20 0.97 8.79 -5.17
CA ALA A 20 0.31 8.37 -6.40
C ALA A 20 0.75 6.96 -6.85
N GLU A 21 2.04 6.65 -6.76
CA GLU A 21 2.56 5.31 -7.10
C GLU A 21 2.01 4.24 -6.16
N LEU A 22 1.96 4.52 -4.85
CA LEU A 22 1.34 3.61 -3.89
C LEU A 22 -0.15 3.42 -4.19
N ALA A 23 -0.87 4.50 -4.50
CA ALA A 23 -2.28 4.42 -4.85
C ALA A 23 -2.53 3.56 -6.11
N ARG A 24 -1.67 3.70 -7.12
CA ARG A 24 -1.70 2.91 -8.35
C ARG A 24 -1.43 1.43 -8.06
N ALA A 25 -0.41 1.11 -7.26
CA ALA A 25 -0.08 -0.26 -6.86
C ALA A 25 -1.25 -0.94 -6.11
N LEU A 26 -1.93 -0.20 -5.25
CA LEU A 26 -3.09 -0.67 -4.48
C LEU A 26 -4.41 -0.63 -5.25
N ARG A 27 -4.42 -0.14 -6.50
CA ARG A 27 -5.61 0.03 -7.34
C ARG A 27 -6.76 0.76 -6.61
N LEU A 28 -6.43 1.83 -5.90
CA LEU A 28 -7.44 2.61 -5.19
C LEU A 28 -8.43 3.23 -6.20
N ALA A 29 -9.73 2.98 -6.01
CA ALA A 29 -10.77 3.45 -6.93
C ALA A 29 -10.86 5.00 -6.99
N GLY A 30 -11.21 5.53 -8.17
CA GLY A 30 -11.51 6.97 -8.37
C GLY A 30 -10.60 7.73 -9.34
N GLY A 31 -9.69 7.06 -10.04
CA GLY A 31 -8.68 7.70 -10.89
C GLY A 31 -7.44 8.14 -10.10
N ASP A 32 -6.36 8.47 -10.82
CA ASP A 32 -5.03 8.70 -10.24
C ASP A 32 -5.05 9.78 -9.12
N ASP A 33 -5.70 10.92 -9.36
CA ASP A 33 -5.77 12.04 -8.40
C ASP A 33 -6.53 11.70 -7.12
N GLN A 34 -7.58 10.88 -7.21
CA GLN A 34 -8.37 10.47 -6.03
C GLN A 34 -7.66 9.40 -5.22
N GLY A 35 -6.87 8.54 -5.88
CA GLY A 35 -6.03 7.54 -5.23
C GLY A 35 -4.96 8.20 -4.37
N GLU A 36 -4.22 9.15 -4.93
CA GLU A 36 -3.20 9.92 -4.20
C GLU A 36 -3.80 10.62 -2.97
N LYS A 37 -4.91 11.33 -3.14
CA LYS A 37 -5.59 12.01 -2.04
C LYS A 37 -5.95 11.05 -0.91
N ARG A 38 -6.43 9.85 -1.22
CA ARG A 38 -6.76 8.83 -0.21
C ARG A 38 -5.53 8.36 0.55
N VAL A 39 -4.40 8.17 -0.12
CA VAL A 39 -3.12 7.84 0.54
C VAL A 39 -2.74 8.95 1.52
N LEU A 40 -2.79 10.21 1.09
CA LEU A 40 -2.48 11.36 1.96
C LEU A 40 -3.45 11.50 3.14
N GLU A 41 -4.75 11.22 2.94
CA GLU A 41 -5.73 11.18 4.02
C GLU A 41 -5.42 10.07 5.04
N MET A 42 -4.99 8.89 4.58
CA MET A 42 -4.60 7.77 5.44
C MET A 42 -3.31 8.09 6.22
N GLU A 43 -2.29 8.64 5.54
CA GLU A 43 -1.02 9.03 6.16
C GLU A 43 -1.20 10.14 7.21
N SER A 44 -2.13 11.07 6.98
CA SER A 44 -2.48 12.12 7.95
C SER A 44 -3.44 11.67 9.06
N GLY A 45 -3.97 10.43 8.98
CA GLY A 45 -4.96 9.92 9.94
C GLY A 45 -6.38 10.47 9.76
N ARG A 46 -6.63 11.29 8.73
CA ARG A 46 -7.97 11.78 8.38
C ARG A 46 -8.87 10.67 7.85
N ARG A 47 -8.29 9.61 7.31
CA ARG A 47 -8.98 8.40 6.86
C ARG A 47 -8.38 7.18 7.56
N PRO A 48 -9.20 6.23 8.06
CA PRO A 48 -8.67 4.98 8.60
C PRO A 48 -8.04 4.13 7.49
N ILE A 49 -6.98 3.40 7.83
CA ILE A 49 -6.36 2.41 6.95
C ILE A 49 -7.21 1.14 7.00
N SER A 50 -7.69 0.67 5.85
CA SER A 50 -8.46 -0.56 5.79
C SER A 50 -7.56 -1.79 5.92
N GLY A 51 -8.10 -2.89 6.45
CA GLY A 51 -7.38 -4.17 6.56
C GLY A 51 -6.73 -4.65 5.25
N PRO A 52 -7.44 -4.60 4.09
CA PRO A 52 -6.83 -4.94 2.81
C PRO A 52 -5.62 -4.08 2.43
N VAL A 53 -5.63 -2.78 2.75
CA VAL A 53 -4.47 -1.90 2.51
C VAL A 53 -3.29 -2.32 3.39
N THR A 54 -3.51 -2.62 4.67
CA THR A 54 -2.46 -3.12 5.56
C THR A 54 -1.82 -4.39 5.01
N VAL A 55 -2.62 -5.38 4.63
CA VAL A 55 -2.12 -6.66 4.09
C VAL A 55 -1.34 -6.45 2.80
N ALA A 56 -1.87 -5.64 1.87
CA ALA A 56 -1.20 -5.38 0.60
C ALA A 56 0.14 -4.65 0.78
N VAL A 57 0.23 -3.65 1.66
CA VAL A 57 1.48 -2.93 1.91
C VAL A 57 2.53 -3.82 2.58
N GLU A 58 2.11 -4.69 3.51
CA GLU A 58 3.03 -5.67 4.13
C GLU A 58 3.54 -6.70 3.11
N ALA A 59 2.67 -7.16 2.20
CA ALA A 59 3.05 -8.02 1.09
C ALA A 59 4.05 -7.36 0.13
N LEU A 60 3.91 -6.07 -0.14
CA LEU A 60 4.85 -5.31 -0.97
C LEU A 60 6.23 -5.15 -0.32
N LEU A 61 6.28 -5.00 1.00
CA LEU A 61 7.54 -4.87 1.73
C LEU A 61 8.28 -6.21 1.90
N HIS A 62 7.56 -7.29 2.19
CA HIS A 62 8.15 -8.58 2.56
C HIS A 62 8.11 -9.63 1.44
N GLY A 63 7.49 -9.29 0.30
CA GLY A 63 7.19 -10.22 -0.77
C GLY A 63 5.92 -11.03 -0.50
N PHE A 64 5.27 -11.45 -1.58
CA PHE A 64 4.07 -12.29 -1.56
C PHE A 64 4.13 -13.30 -2.71
N LEU A 65 3.70 -14.52 -2.45
CA LEU A 65 3.48 -15.53 -3.49
C LEU A 65 1.97 -15.72 -3.64
N PRO A 66 1.41 -15.45 -4.83
CA PRO A 66 0.02 -15.75 -5.11
C PRO A 66 -0.27 -17.25 -4.95
N ASP A 67 -1.50 -17.57 -4.56
CA ASP A 67 -1.95 -18.96 -4.60
C ASP A 67 -1.88 -19.50 -6.04
N GLY A 68 -1.38 -20.73 -6.19
CA GLY A 68 -1.07 -21.33 -7.48
C GLY A 68 0.20 -20.79 -8.18
N PHE A 69 0.96 -19.88 -7.56
CA PHE A 69 2.24 -19.43 -8.11
C PHE A 69 3.34 -20.47 -7.85
N ILE A 70 3.74 -21.17 -8.91
CA ILE A 70 4.88 -22.08 -8.87
C ILE A 70 6.16 -21.25 -9.06
N ARG A 71 7.03 -21.21 -8.04
CA ARG A 71 8.36 -20.63 -8.19
C ARG A 71 9.16 -21.45 -9.22
N PRO A 72 9.78 -20.83 -10.23
CA PRO A 72 10.50 -21.56 -11.29
C PRO A 72 11.72 -22.39 -10.81
N ASP A 73 12.11 -22.32 -9.54
CA ASP A 73 13.48 -22.64 -9.11
C ASP A 73 13.63 -22.95 -7.60
N LEU A 74 12.70 -23.73 -7.02
CA LEU A 74 12.94 -24.49 -5.77
C LEU A 74 12.81 -26.00 -6.01
#